data_AF-A0A923HV95-F1
#
_entry.id   AF-A0A923HV95-F1
#
_cell.length_a   1.000
_cell.length_b   1.000
_cell.length_c   1.000
_cell.angle_alpha   90.00
_cell.angle_beta   90.00
_cell.angle_gamma   90.00
#
_symmetry.space_group_name_H-M   'P 1'
#
loop_
_entity.id
_entity.type
_entity.pdbx_description
1 polymer ?
#
loop_
_entity_poly.entity_id
_entity_poly.type
_entity_poly.pdbx_seq_one_letter_code
_entity_poly.pdbx_strand_id
1 'polypeptide(L)'
;MEDERNIIIEETIEKIESTIGAELDQITVERAVFGLFFSGVKLSTGQGGLCFTPVKEMPEAVCCPSTAKAMPLSGKLAGRSVLKYIEDVHSKNPLKRTLGIATLNALSTLCWEKADDRNYEIIMGEDAFDKVDVTQFKKTVVIGALVPMLKKLTNAEADFKVLEMDSRTLKGKELEHFAPATDAELYIPDADLIVITGVTILNNTLYDLLKMAKKGAEIIVTGPTASMLPDAFFKYGVTLLGGIIVTKADEILDIISEGGSGYHFFGKYAERTVVRSV
;
A
#
# COMPACT_ATOMS: atom_id res chain seq x y z
N MET A 1 -0.09 -15.06 20.42
CA MET A 1 0.51 -14.63 19.15
C MET A 1 1.22 -13.34 19.48
N GLU A 2 2.56 -13.42 19.57
CA GLU A 2 3.39 -12.25 19.76
C GLU A 2 3.07 -11.23 18.66
N ASP A 3 3.04 -9.97 19.07
CA ASP A 3 2.82 -8.80 18.23
C ASP A 3 4.09 -8.64 17.37
N GLU A 4 4.25 -9.52 16.38
CA GLU A 4 5.41 -9.50 15.49
C GLU A 4 5.25 -8.25 14.62
N ARG A 5 5.95 -7.19 15.04
CA ARG A 5 5.96 -5.92 14.34
C ARG A 5 6.36 -6.16 12.89
N ASN A 6 5.66 -5.50 11.97
CA ASN A 6 5.91 -5.64 10.54
C ASN A 6 7.30 -5.07 10.23
N ILE A 7 8.28 -5.95 9.99
CA ILE A 7 9.68 -5.56 9.82
C ILE A 7 9.91 -4.57 8.65
N ILE A 8 9.11 -4.68 7.59
CA ILE A 8 9.17 -3.73 6.45
C ILE A 8 8.77 -2.33 6.91
N ILE A 9 7.74 -2.24 7.77
CA ILE A 9 7.31 -0.98 8.37
C ILE A 9 8.37 -0.44 9.33
N GLU A 10 8.93 -1.26 10.23
CA GLU A 10 9.95 -0.79 11.19
C GLU A 10 11.17 -0.22 10.45
N GLU A 11 11.72 -0.95 9.48
CA GLU A 11 12.90 -0.47 8.73
C GLU A 11 12.59 0.76 7.88
N THR A 12 11.35 0.90 7.40
CA THR A 12 10.89 2.12 6.72
C THR A 12 10.83 3.30 7.69
N ILE A 13 10.34 3.10 8.92
CA ILE A 13 10.31 4.14 9.97
C ILE A 13 11.73 4.57 10.31
N GLU A 14 12.64 3.62 10.56
CA GLU A 14 14.05 3.92 10.86
C GLU A 14 14.69 4.74 9.74
N LYS A 15 14.42 4.39 8.47
CA LYS A 15 14.93 5.15 7.32
C LYS A 15 14.36 6.57 7.28
N ILE A 16 13.06 6.74 7.51
CA ILE A 16 12.41 8.06 7.57
C ILE A 16 13.02 8.91 8.70
N GLU A 17 13.15 8.34 9.90
CA GLU A 17 13.74 9.01 11.07
C GLU A 17 15.18 9.44 10.80
N SER A 18 15.99 8.57 10.19
CA SER A 18 17.38 8.91 9.84
C SER A 18 17.50 9.99 8.76
N THR A 19 16.53 10.06 7.83
CA THR A 19 16.57 10.99 6.70
C THR A 19 16.02 12.38 7.07
N ILE A 20 14.94 12.43 7.84
CA ILE A 20 14.30 13.69 8.25
C ILE A 20 14.94 14.23 9.55
N GLY A 21 15.38 13.35 10.45
CA GLY A 21 15.99 13.72 11.73
C GLY A 21 15.03 14.50 12.65
N ALA A 22 15.58 15.43 13.42
CA ALA A 22 14.85 16.20 14.43
C ALA A 22 13.73 17.10 13.87
N GLU A 23 13.70 17.34 12.54
CA GLU A 23 12.59 18.07 11.92
C GLU A 23 11.26 17.33 12.08
N LEU A 24 11.28 16.00 12.25
CA LEU A 24 10.09 15.16 12.40
C LEU A 24 9.23 15.58 13.60
N ASP A 25 9.85 16.08 14.67
CA ASP A 25 9.17 16.60 15.88
C ASP A 25 8.27 17.81 15.59
N GLN A 26 8.55 18.55 14.52
CA GLN A 26 7.83 19.77 14.13
C GLN A 26 6.72 19.49 13.10
N ILE A 27 6.67 18.29 12.53
CA ILE A 27 5.70 17.96 11.49
C ILE A 27 4.40 17.46 12.14
N THR A 28 3.29 18.00 11.67
CA THR A 28 1.95 17.55 12.05
C THR A 28 1.18 17.08 10.83
N VAL A 29 0.13 16.29 11.06
CA VAL A 29 -0.87 16.04 10.02
C VAL A 29 -1.82 17.23 9.99
N GLU A 30 -1.74 18.03 8.93
CA GLU A 30 -2.60 19.21 8.72
C GLU A 30 -4.04 18.78 8.45
N ARG A 31 -4.22 17.73 7.64
CA ARG A 31 -5.54 17.21 7.27
C ARG A 31 -5.49 15.69 7.17
N ALA A 32 -6.55 15.02 7.61
CA ALA A 32 -6.74 13.59 7.42
C ALA A 32 -8.21 13.30 7.09
N VAL A 33 -8.45 12.35 6.18
CA VAL A 33 -9.79 11.93 5.77
C VAL A 33 -9.89 10.42 5.69
N PHE A 34 -11.07 9.89 6.01
CA PHE A 34 -11.47 8.52 5.68
C PHE A 34 -12.49 8.57 4.54
N GLY A 35 -12.12 8.01 3.40
CA GLY A 35 -13.04 7.72 2.30
C GLY A 35 -13.40 6.25 2.23
N LEU A 36 -14.29 5.88 1.32
CA LEU A 36 -14.78 4.50 1.18
C LEU A 36 -13.72 3.52 0.67
N PHE A 37 -12.86 3.97 -0.24
CA PHE A 37 -11.84 3.12 -0.87
C PHE A 37 -10.43 3.44 -0.37
N PHE A 38 -10.17 4.72 -0.11
CA PHE A 38 -8.89 5.21 0.37
C PHE A 38 -9.12 6.15 1.54
N SER A 39 -8.12 6.22 2.41
CA SER A 39 -7.94 7.25 3.41
C SER A 39 -6.65 7.99 3.08
N GLY A 40 -6.56 9.23 3.50
CA GLY A 40 -5.38 10.03 3.19
C GLY A 40 -5.06 11.06 4.24
N VAL A 41 -3.82 11.52 4.19
CA VAL A 41 -3.31 12.61 5.02
C VAL A 41 -2.61 13.64 4.16
N LYS A 42 -2.56 14.87 4.66
CA LYS A 42 -1.67 15.95 4.22
C LYS A 42 -0.83 16.35 5.43
N LEU A 43 0.49 16.35 5.27
CA LEU A 43 1.42 16.85 6.29
C LEU A 43 1.43 18.38 6.29
N SER A 44 1.82 19.00 7.41
CA SER A 44 2.03 20.46 7.51
C SER A 44 3.14 20.98 6.59
N THR A 45 3.94 20.07 6.02
CA THR A 45 4.97 20.34 5.00
C THR A 45 4.42 20.24 3.56
N GLY A 46 3.14 19.89 3.39
CA GLY A 46 2.41 19.89 2.11
C GLY A 46 2.27 18.51 1.45
N GLN A 47 3.14 17.55 1.76
CA GLN A 47 3.11 16.21 1.14
C GLN A 47 1.86 15.45 1.55
N GLY A 48 1.27 14.75 0.57
CA GLY A 48 0.11 13.88 0.78
C GLY A 48 0.48 12.41 0.74
N GLY A 49 -0.28 11.59 1.44
CA GLY A 49 -0.11 10.13 1.42
C GLY A 49 -1.45 9.42 1.56
N LEU A 50 -1.59 8.28 0.90
CA LEU A 50 -2.83 7.51 0.86
C LEU A 50 -2.63 6.09 1.39
N CYS A 51 -3.68 5.50 1.91
CA CYS A 51 -3.77 4.08 2.24
C CYS A 51 -5.16 3.58 1.88
N PHE A 52 -5.29 2.32 1.45
CA PHE A 52 -6.59 1.68 1.28
C PHE A 52 -7.40 1.73 2.58
N THR A 53 -8.71 1.98 2.50
CA THR A 53 -9.61 1.94 3.66
C THR A 53 -10.16 0.52 3.85
N PRO A 54 -9.87 -0.14 4.98
CA PRO A 54 -10.30 -1.53 5.21
C PRO A 54 -11.75 -1.58 5.72
N VAL A 55 -12.71 -1.18 4.88
CA VAL A 55 -14.14 -1.07 5.27
C VAL A 55 -14.75 -2.35 5.85
N LYS A 56 -14.21 -3.52 5.48
CA LYS A 56 -14.67 -4.83 5.98
C LYS A 56 -14.09 -5.19 7.34
N GLU A 57 -12.98 -4.57 7.73
CA GLU A 57 -12.35 -4.74 9.05
C GLU A 57 -12.83 -3.67 10.04
N MET A 58 -13.64 -2.72 9.59
CA MET A 58 -14.21 -1.71 10.47
C MET A 58 -15.11 -2.39 11.51
N PRO A 59 -14.98 -2.03 12.80
CA PRO A 59 -15.96 -2.40 13.81
C PRO A 59 -17.36 -2.03 13.32
N GLU A 60 -18.38 -2.85 13.62
CA GLU A 60 -19.76 -2.58 13.20
C GLU A 60 -20.11 -1.11 13.44
N ALA A 61 -20.51 -0.39 12.38
CA ALA A 61 -20.81 1.05 12.39
C ALA A 61 -22.14 1.36 13.09
N VAL A 62 -22.34 0.77 14.27
CA VAL A 62 -23.47 1.01 15.15
C VAL A 62 -23.15 2.20 16.06
N CYS A 63 -24.16 3.05 16.31
CA CYS A 63 -24.03 4.18 17.23
C CYS A 63 -24.09 3.69 18.69
N CYS A 64 -23.07 2.95 19.11
CA CYS A 64 -22.90 2.50 20.49
C CYS A 64 -21.51 2.91 21.03
N PRO A 65 -21.34 3.02 22.36
CA PRO A 65 -20.10 3.50 22.96
C PRO A 65 -18.86 2.65 22.63
N SER A 66 -19.03 1.34 22.41
CA SER A 66 -17.93 0.44 22.05
C SER A 66 -17.42 0.70 20.62
N THR A 67 -18.31 0.94 19.66
CA THR A 67 -17.92 1.34 18.30
C THR A 67 -17.29 2.73 18.31
N ALA A 68 -17.83 3.69 19.06
CA ALA A 68 -17.27 5.04 19.16
C ALA A 68 -15.81 5.04 19.67
N LYS A 69 -15.45 4.12 20.59
CA LYS A 69 -14.07 3.96 21.07
C LYS A 69 -13.14 3.35 20.02
N ALA A 70 -13.68 2.59 19.07
CA ALA A 70 -12.96 1.98 17.97
C ALA A 70 -12.91 2.87 16.71
N MET A 71 -13.60 4.01 16.71
CA MET A 71 -13.45 5.03 15.65
C MET A 71 -12.12 5.79 15.79
N PRO A 72 -11.63 6.40 14.70
CA PRO A 72 -10.51 7.33 14.75
C PRO A 72 -10.78 8.48 15.72
N LEU A 73 -9.75 9.25 16.04
CA LEU A 73 -9.83 10.43 16.90
C LEU A 73 -10.58 11.58 16.20
N SER A 74 -11.87 11.40 15.91
CA SER A 74 -12.73 12.36 15.21
C SER A 74 -12.68 13.73 15.86
N GLY A 75 -12.51 14.77 15.04
CA GLY A 75 -12.29 16.15 15.49
C GLY A 75 -10.90 16.44 16.09
N LYS A 76 -10.01 15.43 16.15
CA LYS A 76 -8.65 15.54 16.70
C LYS A 76 -7.58 14.89 15.81
N LEU A 77 -7.91 14.65 14.54
CA LEU A 77 -6.96 14.12 13.56
C LEU A 77 -6.01 15.21 13.05
N ALA A 78 -6.54 16.41 12.78
CA ALA A 78 -5.75 17.56 12.34
C ALA A 78 -4.90 18.14 13.48
N GLY A 79 -3.71 18.65 13.15
CA GLY A 79 -2.77 19.27 14.08
C GLY A 79 -2.05 18.29 15.01
N ARG A 80 -2.30 16.98 14.88
CA ARG A 80 -1.62 15.94 15.66
C ARG A 80 -0.24 15.65 15.05
N SER A 81 0.77 15.49 15.90
CA SER A 81 2.15 15.15 15.49
C SER A 81 2.20 13.88 14.64
N VAL A 82 3.05 13.89 13.61
CA VAL A 82 3.29 12.70 12.76
C VAL A 82 3.85 11.53 13.56
N LEU A 83 4.62 11.76 14.63
CA LEU A 83 5.13 10.70 15.51
C LEU A 83 4.00 9.87 16.12
N LYS A 84 2.88 10.52 16.46
CA LYS A 84 1.70 9.82 16.97
C LYS A 84 0.96 9.01 15.91
N TYR A 85 1.08 9.38 14.63
CA TYR A 85 0.57 8.58 13.53
C TYR A 85 1.51 7.41 13.19
N ILE A 86 2.83 7.60 13.30
CA ILE A 86 3.82 6.53 13.20
C ILE A 86 3.56 5.47 14.28
N GLU A 87 3.37 5.87 15.55
CA GLU A 87 2.98 4.95 16.62
C GLU A 87 1.69 4.18 16.31
N ASP A 88 0.71 4.84 15.67
CA ASP A 88 -0.58 4.25 15.32
C ASP A 88 -0.49 3.16 14.25
N VAL A 89 0.63 3.04 13.52
CA VAL A 89 0.86 1.94 12.56
C VAL A 89 0.83 0.57 13.26
N HIS A 90 1.25 0.51 14.52
CA HIS A 90 1.21 -0.73 15.32
C HIS A 90 -0.14 -0.94 16.02
N SER A 91 -1.13 -0.07 15.78
CA SER A 91 -2.42 -0.20 16.43
C SER A 91 -3.18 -1.43 15.93
N LYS A 92 -3.78 -2.16 16.86
CA LYS A 92 -4.80 -3.19 16.54
C LYS A 92 -6.06 -2.60 15.91
N ASN A 93 -6.23 -1.28 15.96
CA ASN A 93 -7.32 -0.59 15.29
C ASN A 93 -6.94 -0.35 13.81
N PRO A 94 -7.67 -0.96 12.85
CA PRO A 94 -7.32 -0.87 11.44
C PRO A 94 -7.41 0.56 10.89
N LEU A 95 -8.27 1.41 11.44
CA LEU A 95 -8.42 2.81 11.02
C LEU A 95 -7.23 3.66 11.45
N LYS A 96 -6.72 3.44 12.67
CA LYS A 96 -5.49 4.09 13.14
C LYS A 96 -4.30 3.70 12.29
N ARG A 97 -4.14 2.39 12.07
CA ARG A 97 -3.07 1.84 11.22
C ARG A 97 -3.13 2.37 9.79
N THR A 98 -4.34 2.51 9.24
CA THR A 98 -4.57 3.10 7.91
C THR A 98 -4.01 4.52 7.80
N LEU A 99 -4.31 5.41 8.75
CA LEU A 99 -3.75 6.77 8.73
C LEU A 99 -2.26 6.79 9.06
N GLY A 100 -1.78 5.86 9.88
CA GLY A 100 -0.36 5.68 10.13
C GLY A 100 0.40 5.36 8.84
N ILE A 101 -0.05 4.37 8.08
CA ILE A 101 0.56 4.00 6.78
C ILE A 101 0.43 5.14 5.77
N ALA A 102 -0.71 5.82 5.70
CA ALA A 102 -0.86 7.01 4.86
C ALA A 102 0.17 8.10 5.24
N THR A 103 0.45 8.26 6.54
CA THR A 103 1.49 9.18 7.04
C THR A 103 2.90 8.74 6.63
N LEU A 104 3.22 7.44 6.71
CA LEU A 104 4.49 6.92 6.20
C LEU A 104 4.67 7.17 4.70
N ASN A 105 3.61 6.98 3.90
CA ASN A 105 3.62 7.28 2.47
C ASN A 105 3.88 8.77 2.19
N ALA A 106 3.27 9.67 2.97
CA ALA A 106 3.50 11.11 2.85
C ALA A 106 4.93 11.51 3.26
N LEU A 107 5.43 10.98 4.39
CA LEU A 107 6.79 11.23 4.87
C LEU A 107 7.85 10.67 3.91
N SER A 108 7.54 9.58 3.20
CA SER A 108 8.43 9.01 2.18
C SER A 108 8.63 9.96 1.00
N THR A 109 7.56 10.69 0.60
CA THR A 109 7.68 11.74 -0.41
C THR A 109 8.60 12.87 0.07
N LEU A 110 8.47 13.29 1.33
CA LEU A 110 9.37 14.29 1.93
C LEU A 110 10.82 13.79 2.00
N CYS A 111 11.03 12.50 2.30
CA CYS A 111 12.37 11.90 2.28
C CYS A 111 12.97 11.92 0.87
N TRP A 112 12.19 11.63 -0.17
CA TRP A 112 12.64 11.77 -1.55
C TRP A 112 13.05 13.22 -1.85
N GLU A 113 12.25 14.22 -1.48
CA GLU A 113 12.61 15.63 -1.69
C GLU A 113 13.91 16.05 -1.00
N LYS A 114 14.29 15.41 0.11
CA LYS A 114 15.52 15.70 0.86
C LYS A 114 16.74 14.86 0.43
N ALA A 115 16.52 13.66 -0.11
CA ALA A 115 17.60 12.71 -0.39
C ALA A 115 18.09 12.83 -1.85
N ASP A 116 19.32 13.30 -2.01
CA ASP A 116 20.02 13.39 -3.30
C ASP A 116 20.65 12.07 -3.75
N ASP A 117 21.01 11.19 -2.81
CA ASP A 117 21.63 9.88 -3.09
C ASP A 117 20.66 8.74 -2.79
N ARG A 118 20.32 7.97 -3.82
CA ARG A 118 19.36 6.85 -3.74
C ARG A 118 19.86 5.69 -4.57
N ASN A 119 19.76 4.49 -4.00
CA ASN A 119 20.09 3.23 -4.68
C ASN A 119 18.89 2.68 -5.49
N TYR A 120 17.97 3.56 -5.91
CA TYR A 120 16.81 3.20 -6.71
C TYR A 120 16.39 4.35 -7.62
N GLU A 121 15.76 3.98 -8.73
CA GLU A 121 15.16 4.90 -9.69
C GLU A 121 13.66 5.05 -9.41
N ILE A 122 13.14 6.27 -9.50
CA ILE A 122 11.70 6.56 -9.47
C ILE A 122 11.29 7.08 -10.84
N ILE A 123 10.39 6.36 -11.50
CA ILE A 123 9.84 6.71 -12.80
C ILE A 123 8.40 7.20 -12.61
N MET A 124 8.16 8.46 -12.97
CA MET A 124 6.87 9.12 -12.83
C MET A 124 5.94 8.83 -14.01
N GLY A 125 4.64 8.76 -13.74
CA GLY A 125 3.60 8.66 -14.76
C GLY A 125 3.41 7.27 -15.37
N GLU A 126 4.11 6.26 -14.86
CA GLU A 126 4.08 4.89 -15.41
C GLU A 126 3.33 3.90 -14.51
N ASP A 127 2.74 2.88 -15.12
CA ASP A 127 2.08 1.78 -14.41
C ASP A 127 3.05 0.60 -14.26
N ALA A 128 3.17 0.07 -13.04
CA ALA A 128 3.98 -1.11 -12.74
C ALA A 128 3.59 -2.33 -13.58
N PHE A 129 2.32 -2.43 -14.00
CA PHE A 129 1.88 -3.54 -14.84
C PHE A 129 2.41 -3.45 -16.27
N ASP A 130 2.62 -2.24 -16.80
CA ASP A 130 3.16 -2.04 -18.16
C ASP A 130 4.64 -2.41 -18.27
N LYS A 131 5.30 -2.48 -17.11
CA LYS A 131 6.71 -2.79 -16.96
C LYS A 131 7.05 -4.27 -16.94
N VAL A 132 6.05 -5.13 -16.96
CA VAL A 132 6.24 -6.58 -16.89
C VAL A 132 5.60 -7.24 -18.10
N ASP A 133 6.40 -8.00 -18.82
CA ASP A 133 5.94 -8.87 -19.90
C ASP A 133 5.55 -10.23 -19.32
N VAL A 134 4.25 -10.40 -19.08
CA VAL A 134 3.70 -11.59 -18.42
C VAL A 134 3.94 -12.89 -19.21
N THR A 135 4.29 -12.80 -20.50
CA THR A 135 4.53 -13.97 -21.35
C THR A 135 5.87 -14.67 -21.08
N GLN A 136 6.77 -14.01 -20.33
CA GLN A 136 8.09 -14.53 -19.99
C GLN A 136 8.07 -15.47 -18.79
N PHE A 137 6.94 -15.57 -18.09
CA PHE A 137 6.80 -16.29 -16.83
C PHE A 137 5.92 -17.53 -17.03
N LYS A 138 6.35 -18.69 -16.51
CA LYS A 138 5.60 -19.94 -16.67
C LYS A 138 4.44 -20.04 -15.69
N LYS A 139 4.61 -19.51 -14.47
CA LYS A 139 3.59 -19.52 -13.42
C LYS A 139 3.51 -18.16 -12.72
N THR A 140 2.32 -17.57 -12.71
CA THR A 140 2.06 -16.29 -12.03
C THR A 140 1.13 -16.46 -10.85
N VAL A 141 1.41 -15.78 -9.74
CA VAL A 141 0.49 -15.67 -8.60
C VAL A 141 0.15 -14.20 -8.37
N VAL A 142 -1.14 -13.88 -8.31
CA VAL A 142 -1.62 -12.53 -8.02
C VAL A 142 -2.27 -12.54 -6.63
N ILE A 143 -1.76 -11.72 -5.72
CA ILE A 143 -2.32 -11.52 -4.38
C ILE A 143 -3.22 -10.28 -4.41
N GLY A 144 -4.52 -10.52 -4.27
CA GLY A 144 -5.57 -9.50 -4.34
C GLY A 144 -6.24 -9.39 -5.72
N ALA A 145 -7.43 -8.81 -5.75
CA ALA A 145 -8.21 -8.57 -6.96
C ALA A 145 -7.66 -7.40 -7.82
N LEU A 146 -6.47 -7.59 -8.40
CA LEU A 146 -5.80 -6.62 -9.27
C LEU A 146 -6.30 -6.73 -10.72
N VAL A 147 -7.57 -6.38 -10.96
CA VAL A 147 -8.30 -6.57 -12.22
C VAL A 147 -7.50 -6.19 -13.49
N PRO A 148 -6.75 -5.07 -13.56
CA PRO A 148 -5.93 -4.77 -14.75
C PRO A 148 -4.88 -5.84 -15.05
N MET A 149 -4.19 -6.35 -14.03
CA MET A 149 -3.23 -7.45 -14.18
C MET A 149 -3.94 -8.77 -14.54
N LEU A 150 -5.09 -9.06 -13.93
CA LEU A 150 -5.87 -10.27 -14.26
C LEU A 150 -6.28 -10.28 -15.73
N LYS A 151 -6.76 -9.15 -16.25
CA LYS A 151 -7.08 -9.01 -17.68
C LYS A 151 -5.85 -9.20 -18.57
N LYS A 152 -4.71 -8.64 -18.17
CA LYS A 152 -3.44 -8.79 -18.90
C LYS A 152 -3.03 -10.26 -18.98
N LEU A 153 -3.11 -11.00 -17.88
CA LEU A 153 -2.79 -12.43 -17.81
C LEU A 153 -3.78 -13.28 -18.61
N THR A 154 -5.09 -13.03 -18.48
CA THR A 154 -6.13 -13.74 -19.25
C THR A 154 -5.96 -13.53 -20.76
N ASN A 155 -5.66 -12.31 -21.20
CA ASN A 155 -5.46 -12.01 -22.62
C ASN A 155 -4.19 -12.65 -23.19
N ALA A 156 -3.19 -12.87 -22.36
CA ALA A 156 -1.95 -13.56 -22.72
C ALA A 156 -2.06 -15.09 -22.62
N GLU A 157 -3.23 -15.63 -22.22
CA GLU A 157 -3.43 -17.05 -21.94
C GLU A 157 -2.39 -17.62 -20.95
N ALA A 158 -1.95 -16.78 -20.00
CA ALA A 158 -0.93 -17.15 -19.02
C ALA A 158 -1.47 -18.16 -17.98
N ASP A 159 -0.58 -18.98 -17.42
CA ASP A 159 -0.91 -19.80 -16.24
C ASP A 159 -0.79 -18.95 -14.98
N PHE A 160 -1.94 -18.70 -14.34
CA PHE A 160 -1.98 -17.90 -13.11
C PHE A 160 -3.05 -18.34 -12.11
N LYS A 161 -2.80 -17.99 -10.84
CA LYS A 161 -3.75 -18.07 -9.74
C LYS A 161 -3.91 -16.73 -9.03
N VAL A 162 -5.14 -16.46 -8.57
CA VAL A 162 -5.49 -15.26 -7.82
C VAL A 162 -5.83 -15.65 -6.40
N LEU A 163 -4.98 -15.23 -5.46
CA LEU A 163 -5.20 -15.44 -4.03
C LEU A 163 -5.91 -14.21 -3.46
N GLU A 164 -7.15 -14.40 -3.04
CA GLU A 164 -7.99 -13.30 -2.56
C GLU A 164 -8.78 -13.71 -1.32
N MET A 165 -8.98 -12.78 -0.40
CA MET A 165 -9.70 -12.99 0.85
C MET A 165 -11.22 -12.91 0.63
N ASP A 166 -11.68 -12.14 -0.34
CA ASP A 166 -13.10 -12.02 -0.71
C ASP A 166 -13.35 -12.28 -2.19
N SER A 167 -13.82 -13.48 -2.51
CA SER A 167 -14.13 -13.90 -3.88
C SER A 167 -15.18 -13.03 -4.59
N ARG A 168 -16.01 -12.27 -3.86
CA ARG A 168 -17.01 -11.35 -4.45
C ARG A 168 -16.37 -10.19 -5.23
N THR A 169 -15.08 -9.97 -5.03
CA THR A 169 -14.30 -8.97 -5.78
C THR A 169 -13.92 -9.44 -7.19
N LEU A 170 -14.04 -10.73 -7.47
CA LEU A 170 -13.72 -11.35 -8.76
C LEU A 170 -15.00 -11.72 -9.53
N LYS A 171 -14.95 -11.67 -10.87
CA LYS A 171 -16.11 -11.96 -11.72
C LYS A 171 -15.74 -12.72 -13.00
N GLY A 172 -16.68 -13.51 -13.52
CA GLY A 172 -16.52 -14.20 -14.80
C GLY A 172 -15.28 -15.10 -14.82
N LYS A 173 -14.44 -14.98 -15.86
CA LYS A 173 -13.21 -15.76 -16.02
C LYS A 173 -12.23 -15.62 -14.86
N GLU A 174 -12.23 -14.50 -14.14
CA GLU A 174 -11.34 -14.29 -12.98
C GLU A 174 -11.59 -15.33 -11.87
N LEU A 175 -12.84 -15.78 -11.71
CA LEU A 175 -13.22 -16.78 -10.70
C LEU A 175 -12.67 -18.18 -11.00
N GLU A 176 -12.37 -18.50 -12.26
CA GLU A 176 -11.75 -19.78 -12.64
C GLU A 176 -10.30 -19.89 -12.11
N HIS A 177 -9.67 -18.73 -11.86
CA HIS A 177 -8.32 -18.63 -11.33
C HIS A 177 -8.26 -18.38 -9.82
N PHE A 178 -9.41 -18.22 -9.16
CA PHE A 178 -9.49 -17.94 -7.72
C PHE A 178 -8.95 -19.12 -6.89
N ALA A 179 -8.20 -18.77 -5.85
CA ALA A 179 -7.98 -19.62 -4.69
C ALA A 179 -8.04 -18.76 -3.40
N PRO A 180 -8.40 -19.35 -2.25
CA PRO A 180 -8.37 -18.68 -0.97
C PRO A 180 -6.97 -18.12 -0.66
N ALA A 181 -6.91 -16.96 -0.01
CA ALA A 181 -5.63 -16.39 0.46
C ALA A 181 -4.83 -17.32 1.38
N THR A 182 -5.50 -18.25 2.08
CA THR A 182 -4.87 -19.26 2.94
C THR A 182 -4.04 -20.30 2.17
N ASP A 183 -4.23 -20.41 0.86
CA ASP A 183 -3.50 -21.36 0.02
C ASP A 183 -2.16 -20.79 -0.49
N ALA A 184 -1.67 -19.68 0.09
CA ALA A 184 -0.42 -19.04 -0.30
C ALA A 184 0.77 -20.02 -0.37
N GLU A 185 0.91 -20.89 0.62
CA GLU A 185 1.97 -21.91 0.68
C GLU A 185 1.88 -22.96 -0.45
N LEU A 186 0.70 -23.15 -1.05
CA LEU A 186 0.51 -24.07 -2.17
C LEU A 186 0.97 -23.47 -3.51
N TYR A 187 0.82 -22.15 -3.67
CA TYR A 187 0.99 -21.51 -4.98
C TYR A 187 2.26 -20.67 -5.11
N ILE A 188 2.66 -19.95 -4.06
CA ILE A 188 3.77 -19.00 -4.09
C ILE A 188 5.14 -19.67 -4.29
N PRO A 189 5.47 -20.81 -3.65
CA PRO A 189 6.81 -21.40 -3.75
C PRO A 189 7.28 -21.75 -5.17
N ASP A 190 6.35 -21.94 -6.11
CA ASP A 190 6.67 -22.26 -7.50
C ASP A 190 6.52 -21.08 -8.46
N ALA A 191 6.00 -19.93 -8.02
CA ALA A 191 5.66 -18.81 -8.89
C ALA A 191 6.91 -18.12 -9.44
N ASP A 192 6.95 -17.86 -10.75
CA ASP A 192 8.01 -17.06 -11.40
C ASP A 192 7.73 -15.56 -11.28
N LEU A 193 6.44 -15.18 -11.31
CA LEU A 193 5.97 -13.81 -11.13
C LEU A 193 4.96 -13.77 -9.99
N ILE A 194 5.16 -12.87 -9.04
CA ILE A 194 4.25 -12.63 -7.92
C ILE A 194 3.84 -11.17 -7.94
N VAL A 195 2.54 -10.91 -8.11
CA VAL A 195 2.00 -9.54 -8.14
C VAL A 195 1.15 -9.33 -6.90
N ILE A 196 1.60 -8.45 -6.00
CA ILE A 196 1.07 -8.30 -4.65
C ILE A 196 0.42 -6.94 -4.48
N THR A 197 -0.82 -6.89 -4.00
CA THR A 197 -1.45 -5.64 -3.58
C THR A 197 -0.75 -5.02 -2.37
N GLY A 198 -0.56 -3.70 -2.37
CA GLY A 198 -0.02 -2.95 -1.24
C GLY A 198 -0.88 -3.03 0.03
N VAL A 199 -2.13 -3.50 -0.07
CA VAL A 199 -2.99 -3.78 1.10
C VAL A 199 -2.38 -4.85 2.02
N THR A 200 -1.48 -5.69 1.50
CA THR A 200 -0.74 -6.68 2.31
C THR A 200 0.15 -6.05 3.38
N ILE A 201 0.56 -4.78 3.20
CA ILE A 201 1.24 -3.98 4.23
C ILE A 201 0.27 -3.67 5.36
N LEU A 202 -0.94 -3.22 5.01
CA LEU A 202 -1.97 -2.82 5.96
C LEU A 202 -2.42 -3.99 6.83
N ASN A 203 -2.62 -5.19 6.27
CA ASN A 203 -3.07 -6.34 7.05
C ASN A 203 -1.92 -7.22 7.59
N ASN A 204 -0.67 -6.74 7.52
CA ASN A 204 0.53 -7.42 8.01
C ASN A 204 0.79 -8.81 7.39
N THR A 205 0.45 -9.02 6.12
CA THR A 205 0.69 -10.30 5.43
C THR A 205 1.88 -10.26 4.46
N LEU A 206 2.36 -9.07 4.08
CA LEU A 206 3.39 -8.94 3.04
C LEU A 206 4.66 -9.73 3.34
N TYR A 207 5.22 -9.62 4.55
CA TYR A 207 6.49 -10.25 4.89
C TYR A 207 6.44 -11.78 4.79
N ASP A 208 5.36 -12.40 5.26
CA ASP A 208 5.19 -13.85 5.16
C ASP A 208 5.03 -14.32 3.71
N LEU A 209 4.32 -13.55 2.88
CA LEU A 209 4.20 -13.83 1.44
C LEU A 209 5.56 -13.77 0.75
N LEU A 210 6.40 -12.78 1.08
CA LEU A 210 7.75 -12.64 0.52
C LEU A 210 8.66 -13.81 0.92
N LYS A 211 8.54 -14.32 2.16
CA LYS A 211 9.31 -15.48 2.64
C LYS A 211 8.99 -16.78 1.89
N MET A 212 7.79 -16.90 1.35
CA MET A 212 7.38 -18.07 0.57
C MET A 212 7.90 -18.02 -0.87
N ALA A 213 8.31 -16.86 -1.37
CA ALA A 213 8.75 -16.69 -2.74
C ALA A 213 10.07 -17.43 -3.01
N LYS A 214 10.15 -18.10 -4.16
CA LYS A 214 11.41 -18.71 -4.59
C LYS A 214 12.45 -17.67 -4.96
N LYS A 215 13.72 -18.04 -4.81
CA LYS A 215 14.84 -17.22 -5.26
C LYS A 215 14.74 -16.94 -6.77
N GLY A 216 14.86 -15.67 -7.15
CA GLY A 216 14.83 -15.24 -8.54
C GLY A 216 13.42 -15.05 -9.12
N ALA A 217 12.36 -15.16 -8.31
CA ALA A 217 11.03 -14.71 -8.72
C ALA A 217 11.02 -13.19 -8.95
N GLU A 218 10.27 -12.75 -9.96
CA GLU A 218 9.90 -11.34 -10.14
C GLU A 218 8.77 -11.02 -9.17
N ILE A 219 8.96 -10.02 -8.31
CA ILE A 219 8.00 -9.68 -7.25
C ILE A 219 7.62 -8.21 -7.35
N ILE A 220 6.37 -7.97 -7.71
CA ILE A 220 5.80 -6.63 -7.81
C ILE A 220 4.91 -6.38 -6.59
N VAL A 221 5.15 -5.30 -5.85
CA VAL A 221 4.17 -4.80 -4.85
C VAL A 221 3.56 -3.51 -5.38
N THR A 222 2.23 -3.41 -5.43
CA THR A 222 1.56 -2.32 -6.15
C THR A 222 0.31 -1.79 -5.46
N GLY A 223 0.05 -0.50 -5.64
CA GLY A 223 -1.13 0.22 -5.19
C GLY A 223 -0.76 1.39 -4.26
N PRO A 224 -1.67 2.38 -4.07
CA PRO A 224 -1.36 3.57 -3.30
C PRO A 224 -0.86 3.32 -1.87
N THR A 225 -1.27 2.21 -1.24
CA THR A 225 -0.79 1.81 0.09
C THR A 225 0.71 1.51 0.13
N ALA A 226 1.32 1.09 -0.99
CA ALA A 226 2.74 0.76 -1.12
C ALA A 226 3.55 1.92 -1.72
N SER A 227 3.31 3.15 -1.25
CA SER A 227 3.99 4.37 -1.75
C SER A 227 5.06 4.89 -0.78
N MET A 228 5.48 4.08 0.18
CA MET A 228 6.53 4.43 1.14
C MET A 228 7.93 4.15 0.57
N LEU A 229 8.98 4.52 1.32
CA LEU A 229 10.36 4.28 0.92
C LEU A 229 10.60 2.81 0.55
N PRO A 230 11.32 2.55 -0.56
CA PRO A 230 11.39 1.21 -1.14
C PRO A 230 12.49 0.33 -0.53
N ASP A 231 13.39 0.89 0.27
CA ASP A 231 14.62 0.24 0.76
C ASP A 231 14.33 -1.12 1.41
N ALA A 232 13.37 -1.17 2.34
CA ALA A 232 13.00 -2.40 3.02
C ALA A 232 12.35 -3.41 2.07
N PHE A 233 11.52 -2.98 1.12
CA PHE A 233 10.88 -3.86 0.15
C PHE A 233 11.93 -4.58 -0.70
N PHE A 234 12.91 -3.84 -1.22
CA PHE A 234 13.98 -4.40 -2.03
C PHE A 234 14.90 -5.33 -1.23
N LYS A 235 15.19 -4.98 0.03
CA LYS A 235 15.93 -5.87 0.94
C LYS A 235 15.24 -7.23 1.11
N TYR A 236 13.92 -7.26 1.09
CA TYR A 236 13.10 -8.48 1.23
C TYR A 236 12.65 -9.09 -0.10
N GLY A 237 13.33 -8.77 -1.20
CA GLY A 237 13.18 -9.48 -2.47
C GLY A 237 12.12 -8.93 -3.42
N VAL A 238 11.45 -7.82 -3.08
CA VAL A 238 10.63 -7.09 -4.05
C VAL A 238 11.54 -6.57 -5.16
N THR A 239 11.16 -6.77 -6.42
CA THR A 239 11.94 -6.34 -7.58
C THR A 239 11.41 -5.03 -8.16
N LEU A 240 10.12 -4.77 -7.97
CA LEU A 240 9.46 -3.57 -8.49
C LEU A 240 8.34 -3.10 -7.56
N LEU A 241 8.31 -1.79 -7.29
CA LEU A 241 7.21 -1.14 -6.58
C LEU A 241 6.38 -0.29 -7.53
N GLY A 242 5.05 -0.42 -7.44
CA GLY A 242 4.07 0.39 -8.16
C GLY A 242 3.28 1.26 -7.19
N GLY A 243 3.70 2.51 -6.99
CA GLY A 243 3.09 3.42 -6.02
C GLY A 243 2.35 4.58 -6.66
N ILE A 244 2.12 5.60 -5.85
CA ILE A 244 1.78 6.94 -6.34
C ILE A 244 2.60 8.01 -5.62
N ILE A 245 2.66 9.20 -6.21
CA ILE A 245 2.96 10.45 -5.52
C ILE A 245 1.74 11.34 -5.59
N VAL A 246 1.30 11.84 -4.45
CA VAL A 246 0.22 12.82 -4.37
C VAL A 246 0.76 14.17 -4.82
N THR A 247 0.20 14.72 -5.90
CA THR A 247 0.62 16.01 -6.47
C THR A 247 -0.25 17.18 -6.02
N LYS A 248 -1.48 16.90 -5.56
CA LYS A 248 -2.48 17.89 -5.11
C LYS A 248 -3.23 17.37 -3.90
N ALA A 249 -2.64 17.58 -2.72
CA ALA A 249 -3.08 16.96 -1.47
C ALA A 249 -4.47 17.42 -1.02
N ASP A 250 -4.82 18.70 -1.17
CA ASP A 250 -6.15 19.17 -0.73
C ASP A 250 -7.26 18.60 -1.62
N GLU A 251 -7.08 18.67 -2.94
CA GLU A 251 -8.06 18.21 -3.92
C GLU A 251 -8.26 16.69 -3.88
N ILE A 252 -7.20 15.91 -3.70
CA ILE A 252 -7.36 14.45 -3.58
C ILE A 252 -8.10 14.06 -2.30
N LEU A 253 -7.88 14.79 -1.20
CA LEU A 253 -8.57 14.53 0.07
C LEU A 253 -10.05 14.92 -0.02
N ASP A 254 -10.41 15.95 -0.77
CA ASP A 254 -11.82 16.26 -1.11
C ASP A 254 -12.46 15.10 -1.85
N ILE A 255 -11.87 14.68 -2.98
CA ILE A 255 -12.37 13.58 -3.81
C ILE A 255 -12.55 12.29 -3.01
N ILE A 256 -11.57 11.94 -2.18
CA ILE A 256 -11.63 10.72 -1.37
C ILE A 256 -12.73 10.82 -0.30
N SER A 257 -12.90 11.99 0.32
CA SER A 257 -13.96 12.22 1.32
C SER A 257 -15.37 12.12 0.73
N GLU A 258 -15.50 12.33 -0.57
CA GLU A 258 -16.74 12.18 -1.34
C GLU A 258 -16.98 10.75 -1.87
N GLY A 259 -16.14 9.78 -1.48
CA GLY A 259 -16.24 8.39 -1.93
C GLY A 259 -15.48 8.10 -3.23
N GLY A 260 -14.60 9.00 -3.64
CA GLY A 260 -13.70 8.82 -4.77
C GLY A 260 -12.76 7.63 -4.62
N SER A 261 -12.24 7.18 -5.76
CA SER A 261 -11.36 6.01 -5.89
C SER A 261 -10.25 6.31 -6.88
N GLY A 262 -9.34 5.36 -7.13
CA GLY A 262 -8.22 5.54 -8.06
C GLY A 262 -8.63 6.06 -9.44
N TYR A 263 -9.77 5.61 -9.96
CA TYR A 263 -10.33 6.08 -11.24
C TYR A 263 -10.64 7.59 -11.28
N HIS A 264 -10.82 8.22 -10.12
CA HIS A 264 -11.17 9.63 -10.00
C HIS A 264 -9.94 10.53 -9.88
N PHE A 265 -8.84 10.04 -9.29
CA PHE A 265 -7.68 10.87 -8.95
C PHE A 265 -6.37 10.55 -9.72
N PHE A 266 -6.20 9.34 -10.27
CA PHE A 266 -4.98 9.01 -11.02
C PHE A 266 -4.82 9.94 -12.24
N GLY A 267 -3.60 10.48 -12.42
CA GLY A 267 -3.26 11.41 -13.50
C GLY A 267 -3.83 12.83 -13.33
N LYS A 268 -4.50 13.13 -12.21
CA LYS A 268 -5.09 14.44 -11.92
C LYS A 268 -4.55 15.07 -10.63
N TYR A 269 -4.55 14.28 -9.56
CA TYR A 269 -4.15 14.71 -8.21
C TYR A 269 -3.13 13.77 -7.56
N ALA A 270 -2.90 12.62 -8.18
CA ALA A 270 -1.77 11.75 -7.90
C ALA A 270 -1.25 11.14 -9.20
N GLU A 271 0.08 11.09 -9.32
CA GLU A 271 0.77 10.42 -10.41
C GLU A 271 1.20 9.03 -9.97
N ARG A 272 1.09 8.06 -10.88
CA ARG A 272 1.62 6.72 -10.64
C ARG A 272 3.14 6.75 -10.66
N THR A 273 3.74 5.88 -9.88
CA THR A 273 5.20 5.73 -9.86
C THR A 273 5.58 4.28 -10.00
N VAL A 274 6.68 4.06 -10.73
CA VAL A 274 7.41 2.80 -10.72
C VAL A 274 8.74 3.04 -10.02
N VAL A 275 9.05 2.22 -9.02
CA VAL A 275 10.34 2.29 -8.33
C VAL A 275 11.07 0.97 -8.49
N ARG A 276 12.36 1.04 -8.85
CA ARG A 276 13.23 -0.11 -9.10
C ARG A 276 14.60 0.11 -8.47
N SER A 277 15.21 -0.94 -7.91
CA SER A 277 16.60 -0.89 -7.48
C SER A 277 17.52 -0.61 -8.67
N VAL A 278 18.56 0.21 -8.46
CA VAL A 278 19.68 0.39 -9.43
C VAL A 278 20.89 -0.44 -9.03
#